data_AF-A0A2V8H9E9-F1
#
_entry.id   AF-A0A2V8H9E9-F1
#
_cell.length_a   1.000
_cell.length_b   1.000
_cell.length_c   1.000
_cell.angle_alpha   90.00
_cell.angle_beta   90.00
_cell.angle_gamma   90.00
#
_symmetry.space_group_name_H-M   'P 1'
#
loop_
_entity.id
_entity.type
_entity.pdbx_description
1 polymer ?
#
loop_
_entity_poly.entity_id
_entity_poly.type
_entity_poly.pdbx_seq_one_letter_code
_entity_poly.pdbx_strand_id
1 'polypeptide(L)'
;MSESDDLLKEGVEEARTRFDRAVAMTMAVVAVLLATDALFGHRAHTEELLNQAKASDQWTYFQAKTVRRTMFEVGAELARTLSAAPSASTTAVVASFGANVARYDRETKAIEEQAREYERERDCEARRANRYDLAEIFLEVAIVTCSIAILTKHRGIWMASAAVAAAGVVVALTVLRIP
;
A
#
# COMPACT_ATOMS: atom_id res chain seq x y z
N MET A 1 -15.65 -41.79 -49.60
CA MET A 1 -16.04 -41.54 -48.20
C MET A 1 -14.85 -41.15 -47.32
N SER A 2 -13.60 -41.58 -47.61
CA SER A 2 -12.44 -41.17 -46.79
C SER A 2 -11.95 -39.73 -47.06
N GLU A 3 -12.00 -39.24 -48.29
CA GLU A 3 -11.47 -37.89 -48.63
C GLU A 3 -12.24 -36.74 -47.94
N SER A 4 -13.56 -36.85 -47.80
CA SER A 4 -14.37 -35.88 -47.05
C SER A 4 -14.10 -35.93 -45.54
N ASP A 5 -13.88 -37.12 -44.99
CA ASP A 5 -13.58 -37.29 -43.55
C ASP A 5 -12.18 -36.79 -43.20
N ASP A 6 -11.22 -36.93 -44.10
CA ASP A 6 -9.84 -36.47 -43.89
C ASP A 6 -9.74 -34.92 -44.00
N LEU A 7 -10.46 -34.30 -44.96
CA LEU A 7 -10.59 -32.84 -45.02
C LEU A 7 -11.26 -32.23 -43.78
N LEU A 8 -12.25 -32.93 -43.21
CA LEU A 8 -12.90 -32.50 -41.96
C LEU A 8 -11.95 -32.60 -40.77
N LYS A 9 -11.13 -33.66 -40.68
CA LYS A 9 -10.12 -33.81 -39.62
C LYS A 9 -9.04 -32.73 -39.70
N GLU A 10 -8.50 -32.45 -40.89
CA GLU A 10 -7.51 -31.40 -41.10
C GLU A 10 -8.06 -30.02 -40.70
N GLY A 11 -9.29 -29.70 -41.10
CA GLY A 11 -9.94 -28.44 -40.71
C GLY A 11 -10.16 -28.30 -39.20
N VAL A 12 -10.50 -29.39 -38.51
CA VAL A 12 -10.65 -29.42 -37.04
C VAL A 12 -9.31 -29.25 -36.33
N GLU A 13 -8.24 -29.86 -36.84
CA GLU A 13 -6.89 -29.77 -36.27
C GLU A 13 -6.27 -28.38 -36.48
N GLU A 14 -6.46 -27.78 -37.66
CA GLU A 14 -6.10 -26.39 -37.91
C GLU A 14 -6.88 -25.41 -37.02
N ALA A 15 -8.20 -25.60 -36.87
CA ALA A 15 -9.01 -24.76 -36.01
C ALA A 15 -8.57 -24.87 -34.53
N ARG A 16 -8.19 -26.07 -34.08
CA ARG A 16 -7.66 -26.33 -32.74
C ARG A 16 -6.34 -25.60 -32.52
N THR A 17 -5.39 -25.71 -33.45
CA THR A 17 -4.09 -25.01 -33.32
C THR A 17 -4.24 -23.50 -33.37
N ARG A 18 -5.17 -22.95 -34.16
CA ARG A 18 -5.49 -21.52 -34.18
C ARG A 18 -6.09 -21.04 -32.85
N PHE A 19 -7.02 -21.79 -32.26
CA PHE A 19 -7.61 -21.48 -30.95
C PHE A 19 -6.55 -21.48 -29.85
N ASP A 20 -5.73 -22.53 -29.79
CA ASP A 20 -4.68 -22.66 -28.77
C ASP A 20 -3.68 -21.51 -28.82
N ARG A 21 -3.26 -21.10 -30.02
CA ARG A 21 -2.41 -19.91 -30.20
C ARG A 21 -3.08 -18.64 -29.73
N ALA A 22 -4.37 -18.44 -30.02
CA ALA A 22 -5.09 -17.23 -29.60
C ALA A 22 -5.22 -17.13 -28.08
N VAL A 23 -5.54 -18.24 -27.40
CA VAL A 23 -5.61 -18.28 -25.94
C VAL A 23 -4.23 -18.08 -25.31
N ALA A 24 -3.18 -18.72 -25.85
CA ALA A 24 -1.81 -18.55 -25.38
C ALA A 24 -1.32 -17.09 -25.52
N MET A 25 -1.63 -16.42 -26.64
CA MET A 25 -1.33 -14.99 -26.80
C MET A 25 -2.08 -14.12 -25.79
N THR A 26 -3.36 -14.43 -25.52
CA THR A 26 -4.14 -13.73 -24.49
C THR A 26 -3.48 -13.90 -23.12
N MET A 27 -3.13 -15.13 -22.75
CA MET A 27 -2.45 -15.45 -21.49
C MET A 27 -1.12 -14.70 -21.36
N ALA A 28 -0.33 -14.61 -22.42
CA ALA A 28 0.93 -13.86 -22.43
C ALA A 28 0.71 -12.35 -22.20
N VAL A 29 -0.30 -11.75 -22.83
CA VAL A 29 -0.66 -10.34 -22.61
C VAL A 29 -1.11 -10.11 -21.16
N VAL A 30 -1.97 -10.98 -20.63
CA VAL A 30 -2.42 -10.90 -19.23
C VAL A 30 -1.25 -11.05 -18.26
N ALA A 31 -0.29 -11.93 -18.54
CA ALA A 31 0.91 -12.08 -17.71
C ALA A 31 1.80 -10.82 -17.67
N VAL A 32 1.94 -10.10 -18.79
CA VAL A 32 2.66 -8.81 -18.82
C VAL A 32 1.91 -7.76 -18.00
N LEU A 33 0.58 -7.73 -18.08
CA LEU A 33 -0.24 -6.83 -17.27
C LEU A 33 -0.12 -7.17 -15.78
N LEU A 34 -0.17 -8.45 -15.41
CA LEU A 34 0.01 -8.95 -14.05
C LEU A 34 1.38 -8.53 -13.49
N ALA A 35 2.45 -8.74 -14.26
CA ALA A 35 3.80 -8.35 -13.84
C ALA A 35 3.94 -6.84 -13.65
N THR A 36 3.24 -6.05 -14.48
CA THR A 36 3.22 -4.58 -14.35
C THR A 36 2.47 -4.18 -13.08
N ASP A 37 1.30 -4.75 -12.85
CA ASP A 37 0.45 -4.48 -11.69
C ASP A 37 1.17 -4.83 -10.38
N ALA A 38 1.76 -6.02 -10.30
CA ALA A 38 2.56 -6.46 -9.16
C ALA A 38 3.76 -5.54 -8.88
N LEU A 39 4.44 -5.02 -9.91
CA LEU A 39 5.54 -4.07 -9.73
C LEU A 39 5.05 -2.75 -9.09
N PHE A 40 3.91 -2.23 -9.53
CA PHE A 40 3.33 -1.01 -8.96
C PHE A 40 2.77 -1.24 -7.55
N GLY A 41 2.09 -2.36 -7.33
CA GLY A 41 1.62 -2.78 -6.00
C GLY A 41 2.79 -2.89 -5.01
N HIS A 42 3.88 -3.54 -5.40
CA HIS A 42 5.07 -3.66 -4.55
C HIS A 42 5.71 -2.30 -4.21
N ARG A 43 5.74 -1.36 -5.16
CA ARG A 43 6.20 0.01 -4.90
C ARG A 43 5.30 0.74 -3.91
N ALA A 44 3.98 0.65 -4.08
CA ALA A 44 3.02 1.26 -3.16
C ALA A 44 3.17 0.69 -1.73
N HIS A 45 3.29 -0.64 -1.59
CA HIS A 45 3.58 -1.29 -0.29
C HIS A 45 4.91 -0.81 0.31
N THR A 46 5.95 -0.63 -0.51
CA THR A 46 7.25 -0.12 -0.04
C THR A 46 7.15 1.31 0.48
N GLU A 47 6.43 2.18 -0.22
CA GLU A 47 6.21 3.56 0.19
C GLU A 47 5.30 3.65 1.43
N GLU A 48 4.27 2.80 1.53
CA GLU A 48 3.45 2.63 2.73
C GLU A 48 4.32 2.27 3.94
N LEU A 49 5.16 1.24 3.83
CA LEU A 49 6.05 0.81 4.92
C LEU A 49 7.05 1.90 5.30
N LEU A 50 7.60 2.61 4.32
CA LEU A 50 8.52 3.72 4.57
C LEU A 50 7.83 4.84 5.35
N ASN A 51 6.61 5.24 4.96
CA ASN A 51 5.87 6.30 5.64
C ASN A 51 5.37 5.86 7.01
N GLN A 52 4.99 4.59 7.18
CA GLN A 52 4.72 3.99 8.49
C GLN A 52 5.93 4.06 9.41
N ALA A 53 7.13 3.73 8.91
CA ALA A 53 8.37 3.81 9.68
C ALA A 53 8.69 5.26 10.09
N LYS A 54 8.60 6.21 9.15
CA LYS A 54 8.79 7.64 9.44
C LYS A 54 7.79 8.16 10.49
N ALA A 55 6.51 7.79 10.38
CA ALA A 55 5.49 8.15 11.36
C ALA A 55 5.81 7.58 12.75
N SER A 56 6.21 6.31 12.82
CA SER A 56 6.63 5.65 14.06
C SER A 56 7.83 6.34 14.72
N ASP A 57 8.83 6.74 13.93
CA ASP A 57 9.99 7.47 14.42
C ASP A 57 9.59 8.84 14.98
N GLN A 58 8.70 9.57 14.29
CA GLN A 58 8.21 10.85 14.77
C GLN A 58 7.38 10.72 16.05
N TRP A 59 6.53 9.70 16.16
CA TRP A 59 5.81 9.42 17.40
C TRP A 59 6.75 9.08 18.55
N THR A 60 7.80 8.31 18.28
CA THR A 60 8.84 8.01 19.27
C THR A 60 9.56 9.28 19.72
N TYR A 61 9.88 10.18 18.78
CA TYR A 61 10.52 11.46 19.07
C TYR A 61 9.60 12.41 19.86
N PHE A 62 8.31 12.46 19.50
CA PHE A 62 7.27 13.17 20.23
C PHE A 62 7.18 12.68 21.68
N GLN A 63 7.14 11.36 21.88
CA GLN A 63 7.10 10.79 23.22
C GLN A 63 8.35 11.13 24.03
N ALA A 64 9.55 11.04 23.44
CA ALA A 64 10.78 11.41 24.12
C ALA A 64 10.78 12.89 24.56
N LYS A 65 10.27 13.80 23.71
CA LYS A 65 10.13 15.22 24.02
C LYS A 65 9.07 15.48 25.11
N THR A 66 7.96 14.76 25.05
CA THR A 66 6.90 14.81 26.07
C THR A 66 7.43 14.35 27.42
N VAL A 67 8.19 13.25 27.48
CA VAL A 67 8.84 12.79 28.72
C VAL A 67 9.79 13.84 29.27
N ARG A 68 10.65 14.45 28.43
CA ARG A 68 11.54 15.55 28.86
C ARG A 68 10.75 16.74 29.39
N ARG A 69 9.65 17.13 28.72
CA ARG A 69 8.76 18.19 29.19
C ARG A 69 8.19 17.86 30.57
N THR A 70 7.64 16.66 30.74
CA THR A 70 7.10 16.17 32.03
C THR A 70 8.17 16.16 33.12
N MET A 71 9.42 15.79 32.81
CA MET A 71 10.53 15.87 33.77
C MET A 71 10.78 17.31 34.26
N PHE A 72 10.71 18.31 33.37
CA PHE A 72 10.84 19.72 33.77
C PHE A 72 9.61 20.21 34.57
N GLU A 73 8.40 19.75 34.23
CA GLU A 73 7.18 20.06 34.98
C GLU A 73 7.27 19.53 36.42
N VAL A 74 7.59 18.24 36.57
CA VAL A 74 7.78 17.59 37.88
C VAL A 74 8.93 18.25 38.65
N GLY A 75 10.04 18.57 37.98
CA GLY A 75 11.17 19.28 38.60
C GLY A 75 10.78 20.67 39.12
N ALA A 76 9.93 21.40 38.39
CA ALA A 76 9.46 22.72 38.82
C ALA A 76 8.51 22.61 40.01
N GLU A 77 7.63 21.61 40.01
CA GLU A 77 6.73 21.32 41.13
C GLU A 77 7.50 20.90 42.38
N LEU A 78 8.48 20.01 42.24
CA LEU A 78 9.34 19.57 43.35
C LEU A 78 10.14 20.74 43.95
N ALA A 79 10.67 21.65 43.12
CA ALA A 79 11.36 22.84 43.59
C ALA A 79 10.45 23.75 44.43
N ARG A 80 9.17 23.86 44.06
CA ARG A 80 8.17 24.63 44.81
C ARG A 80 7.79 23.95 46.13
N THR A 81 7.66 22.62 46.17
CA THR A 81 7.20 21.89 47.35
C THR A 81 8.28 21.66 48.39
N LEU A 82 9.54 21.46 47.97
CA LEU A 82 10.66 21.23 48.90
C LEU A 82 11.27 22.52 49.47
N SER A 83 10.98 23.69 48.90
CA SER A 83 11.51 24.95 49.41
C SER A 83 10.72 25.42 50.62
N ALA A 84 11.38 25.49 51.79
CA ALA A 84 10.77 25.95 53.05
C ALA A 84 10.21 27.39 52.97
N ALA A 85 10.81 28.24 52.13
CA ALA A 85 10.30 29.56 51.75
C ALA A 85 10.73 29.89 50.30
N PRO A 86 9.97 30.71 49.55
CA PRO A 86 10.37 31.14 48.21
C PRO A 86 11.68 31.93 48.25
N SER A 87 12.78 31.31 47.83
CA SER A 87 14.07 31.99 47.67
C SER A 87 14.22 32.52 46.24
N ALA A 88 15.10 33.50 46.04
CA ALA A 88 15.46 34.00 44.70
C ALA A 88 16.00 32.85 43.80
N SER A 89 16.75 31.92 44.40
CA SER A 89 17.26 30.72 43.73
C SER A 89 16.14 29.78 43.28
N THR A 90 15.20 29.46 44.17
CA THR A 90 14.01 28.64 43.85
C THR A 90 13.20 29.25 42.71
N THR A 91 12.99 30.57 42.75
CA THR A 91 12.23 31.31 41.73
C THR A 91 12.91 31.25 40.36
N ALA A 92 14.24 31.39 40.32
CA ALA A 92 15.03 31.29 39.09
C ALA A 92 14.97 29.88 38.47
N VAL A 93 15.08 28.82 39.29
CA VAL A 93 14.97 27.43 38.84
C VAL A 93 13.59 27.14 38.25
N VAL A 94 12.53 27.53 38.96
CA VAL A 94 11.15 27.35 38.48
C VAL A 94 10.90 28.10 37.17
N ALA A 95 11.41 29.31 37.03
CA ALA A 95 11.30 30.08 35.78
C ALA A 95 12.05 29.40 34.62
N SER A 96 13.27 28.92 34.86
CA SER A 96 14.07 28.20 33.85
C SER A 96 13.39 26.91 33.39
N PHE A 97 12.82 26.13 34.31
CA PHE A 97 12.07 24.93 33.96
C PHE A 97 10.77 25.27 33.21
N GLY A 98 10.03 26.30 33.65
CA GLY A 98 8.85 26.79 32.92
C GLY A 98 9.17 27.21 31.48
N ALA A 99 10.31 27.86 31.25
CA ALA A 99 10.78 28.21 29.92
C ALA A 99 11.08 26.98 29.06
N ASN A 100 11.70 25.93 29.63
CA ASN A 100 11.93 24.66 28.93
C ASN A 100 10.61 23.94 28.60
N VAL A 101 9.63 23.95 29.50
CA VAL A 101 8.29 23.39 29.24
C VAL A 101 7.63 24.08 28.05
N ALA A 102 7.60 25.43 28.05
CA ALA A 102 7.04 26.21 26.96
C ALA A 102 7.81 26.05 25.63
N ARG A 103 9.11 25.73 25.68
CA ARG A 103 9.89 25.37 24.48
C ARG A 103 9.46 24.01 23.95
N TYR A 104 9.45 22.98 24.80
CA TYR A 104 9.10 21.63 24.36
C TYR A 104 7.64 21.53 23.90
N ASP A 105 6.70 22.24 24.51
CA ASP A 105 5.29 22.26 24.06
C ASP A 105 5.14 22.80 22.62
N ARG A 106 5.97 23.78 22.25
CA ARG A 106 6.01 24.30 20.88
C ARG A 106 6.66 23.33 19.91
N GLU A 107 7.77 22.71 20.30
CA GLU A 107 8.47 21.70 19.48
C GLU A 107 7.59 20.46 19.24
N THR A 108 6.85 19.98 20.25
CA THR A 108 6.02 18.78 20.14
C THR A 108 4.87 18.94 19.15
N LYS A 109 4.31 20.15 19.00
CA LYS A 109 3.23 20.40 18.02
C LYS A 109 3.67 20.18 16.59
N ALA A 110 4.87 20.66 16.23
CA ALA A 110 5.44 20.47 14.90
C ALA A 110 5.76 18.99 14.63
N ILE A 111 6.26 18.26 15.63
CA ILE A 111 6.55 16.83 15.52
C ILE A 111 5.26 16.03 15.34
N GLU A 112 4.20 16.36 16.09
CA GLU A 112 2.90 15.71 15.96
C GLU A 112 2.29 15.95 14.57
N GLU A 113 2.34 17.19 14.07
CA GLU A 113 1.86 17.52 12.73
C GLU A 113 2.60 16.72 11.65
N GLN A 114 3.93 16.63 11.76
CA GLN A 114 4.74 15.84 10.84
C GLN A 114 4.45 14.33 10.93
N ALA A 115 4.22 13.79 12.14
CA ALA A 115 3.83 12.39 12.32
C ALA A 115 2.50 12.09 11.60
N ARG A 116 1.52 12.99 11.75
CA ARG A 116 0.20 12.88 11.10
C ARG A 116 0.26 13.05 9.59
N GLU A 117 1.20 13.85 9.08
CA GLU A 117 1.45 13.97 7.64
C GLU A 117 1.91 12.64 7.05
N TYR A 118 2.92 12.00 7.66
CA TYR A 118 3.37 10.67 7.23
C TYR A 118 2.28 9.60 7.35
N GLU A 119 1.40 9.66 8.36
CA GLU A 119 0.23 8.77 8.45
C GLU A 119 -0.74 8.97 7.27
N ARG A 120 -0.98 10.21 6.85
CA ARG A 120 -1.85 10.49 5.69
C ARG A 120 -1.25 9.98 4.40
N GLU A 121 0.05 10.18 4.20
CA GLU A 121 0.77 9.65 3.03
C GLU A 121 0.74 8.11 3.02
N ARG A 122 1.04 7.47 4.16
CA ARG A 122 0.92 6.03 4.35
C ARG A 122 -0.48 5.54 3.96
N ASP A 123 -1.53 6.17 4.49
CA ASP A 123 -2.91 5.76 4.21
C ASP A 123 -3.27 5.92 2.74
N CYS A 124 -2.63 6.87 2.03
CA CYS A 124 -2.80 7.00 0.61
C CYS A 124 -2.17 5.83 -0.15
N GLU A 125 -0.91 5.52 0.15
CA GLU A 125 -0.20 4.42 -0.49
C GLU A 125 -0.84 3.06 -0.16
N ALA A 126 -1.33 2.86 1.08
CA ALA A 126 -2.08 1.67 1.47
C ALA A 126 -3.34 1.47 0.61
N ARG A 127 -4.08 2.56 0.32
CA ARG A 127 -5.26 2.47 -0.57
C ARG A 127 -4.86 2.13 -2.01
N ARG A 128 -3.73 2.63 -2.49
CA ARG A 128 -3.21 2.31 -3.84
C ARG A 128 -2.78 0.86 -3.90
N ALA A 129 -1.99 0.40 -2.94
CA ALA A 129 -1.52 -0.96 -2.81
C ALA A 129 -2.69 -1.97 -2.82
N ASN A 130 -3.73 -1.73 -2.00
CA ASN A 130 -4.91 -2.59 -1.95
C ASN A 130 -5.69 -2.67 -3.28
N ARG A 131 -5.63 -1.65 -4.14
CA ARG A 131 -6.24 -1.69 -5.48
C ARG A 131 -5.43 -2.51 -6.46
N TYR A 132 -4.10 -2.42 -6.38
CA TYR A 132 -3.19 -3.28 -7.14
C TYR A 132 -3.38 -4.74 -6.71
N ASP A 133 -3.34 -5.05 -5.41
CA ASP A 133 -3.57 -6.42 -4.90
C ASP A 133 -4.90 -7.02 -5.41
N LEU A 134 -5.98 -6.21 -5.47
CA LEU A 134 -7.25 -6.66 -6.02
C LEU A 134 -7.17 -6.91 -7.54
N ALA A 135 -6.51 -6.05 -8.30
CA ALA A 135 -6.32 -6.21 -9.73
C ALA A 135 -5.45 -7.44 -10.07
N GLU A 136 -4.38 -7.65 -9.31
CA GLU A 136 -3.49 -8.80 -9.37
C GLU A 136 -4.28 -10.12 -9.31
N ILE A 137 -5.17 -10.25 -8.31
CA ILE A 137 -6.03 -11.44 -8.14
C ILE A 137 -6.90 -11.68 -9.39
N PHE A 138 -7.51 -10.64 -9.96
CA PHE A 138 -8.31 -10.80 -11.18
C PHE A 138 -7.46 -11.28 -12.36
N LEU A 139 -6.25 -10.73 -12.52
CA LEU A 139 -5.35 -11.10 -13.60
C LEU A 139 -4.83 -12.54 -13.45
N GLU A 140 -4.52 -13.00 -12.23
CA GLU A 140 -4.16 -14.39 -11.95
C GLU A 140 -5.31 -15.36 -12.28
N VAL A 141 -6.53 -15.04 -11.83
CA VAL A 141 -7.72 -15.84 -12.14
C VAL A 141 -7.95 -15.91 -13.65
N ALA A 142 -7.70 -14.83 -14.39
CA ALA A 142 -7.78 -14.83 -15.84
C ALA A 142 -6.73 -15.77 -16.48
N ILE A 143 -5.49 -15.82 -15.97
CA ILE A 143 -4.44 -16.73 -16.46
C ILE A 143 -4.81 -18.20 -16.19
N VAL A 144 -5.30 -18.51 -14.99
CA VAL A 144 -5.78 -19.86 -14.64
C VAL A 144 -6.94 -20.26 -15.56
N THR A 145 -7.88 -19.34 -15.80
CA THR A 145 -9.02 -19.58 -16.68
C THR A 145 -8.59 -19.75 -18.15
N CYS A 146 -7.57 -19.02 -18.63
CA CYS A 146 -6.96 -19.26 -19.94
C CYS A 146 -6.39 -20.69 -20.04
N SER A 147 -5.72 -21.16 -18.99
CA SER A 147 -5.16 -22.51 -18.95
C SER A 147 -6.26 -23.58 -19.03
N ILE A 148 -7.38 -23.39 -18.33
CA ILE A 148 -8.57 -24.25 -18.42
C ILE A 148 -9.19 -24.18 -19.82
N ALA A 149 -9.25 -23.01 -20.45
CA ALA A 149 -9.78 -22.85 -21.81
C ALA A 149 -8.98 -23.65 -22.84
N ILE A 150 -7.64 -23.67 -22.73
CA ILE A 150 -6.77 -24.50 -23.58
C ILE A 150 -7.06 -25.98 -23.40
N LEU A 151 -7.26 -26.47 -22.16
CA LEU A 151 -7.51 -27.88 -21.90
C LEU A 151 -8.91 -28.32 -22.36
N THR A 152 -9.93 -27.50 -22.09
CA THR A 152 -11.34 -27.82 -22.37
C THR A 152 -11.76 -27.51 -23.81
N LYS A 153 -10.96 -26.74 -24.56
CA LYS A 153 -11.27 -26.26 -25.91
C LYS A 153 -12.59 -25.47 -26.00
N HIS A 154 -13.03 -24.88 -24.89
CA HIS A 154 -14.32 -24.19 -24.80
C HIS A 154 -14.17 -22.67 -25.00
N ARG A 155 -14.68 -22.15 -26.12
CA ARG A 155 -14.60 -20.71 -26.46
C ARG A 155 -15.24 -19.81 -25.40
N GLY A 156 -16.31 -20.26 -24.74
CA GLY A 156 -16.95 -19.49 -23.67
C GLY A 156 -16.05 -19.27 -22.45
N ILE A 157 -15.16 -20.23 -22.13
CA ILE A 157 -14.22 -20.09 -21.00
C ILE A 157 -13.12 -19.09 -21.37
N TRP A 158 -12.68 -19.08 -22.62
CA TRP A 158 -11.74 -18.05 -23.11
C TRP A 158 -12.36 -16.64 -23.09
N MET A 159 -13.62 -16.49 -23.46
CA MET A 159 -14.30 -15.19 -23.34
C MET A 159 -14.44 -14.76 -21.87
N ALA A 160 -14.73 -15.70 -20.97
CA ALA A 160 -14.77 -15.43 -19.54
C ALA A 160 -13.40 -14.97 -19.01
N SER A 161 -12.29 -15.60 -19.42
CA SER A 161 -10.96 -15.15 -19.00
C SER A 161 -10.64 -13.75 -19.50
N ALA A 162 -11.00 -13.42 -20.74
CA ALA A 162 -10.84 -12.06 -21.26
C ALA A 162 -11.67 -11.03 -20.48
N ALA A 163 -12.91 -11.36 -20.09
CA ALA A 163 -13.75 -10.49 -19.29
C ALA A 163 -13.19 -10.27 -17.87
N VAL A 164 -12.68 -11.33 -17.23
CA VAL A 164 -12.03 -11.24 -15.92
C VAL A 164 -10.76 -10.39 -16.00
N ALA A 165 -9.94 -10.58 -17.05
CA ALA A 165 -8.75 -9.74 -17.27
C ALA A 165 -9.12 -8.26 -17.46
N ALA A 166 -10.16 -7.97 -18.24
CA ALA A 166 -10.65 -6.61 -18.43
C ALA A 166 -11.13 -5.99 -17.11
N ALA A 167 -11.81 -6.76 -16.25
CA ALA A 167 -12.19 -6.30 -14.92
C ALA A 167 -10.96 -5.95 -14.06
N GLY A 168 -9.92 -6.79 -14.07
CA GLY A 168 -8.64 -6.52 -13.40
C GLY A 168 -8.01 -5.21 -13.86
N VAL A 169 -7.93 -4.97 -15.17
CA VAL A 169 -7.42 -3.70 -15.73
C VAL A 169 -8.25 -2.50 -15.29
N VAL A 170 -9.58 -2.62 -15.26
CA VAL A 170 -10.46 -1.54 -14.79
C VAL A 170 -10.20 -1.25 -13.31
N VAL A 171 -10.03 -2.27 -12.48
CA VAL A 171 -9.68 -2.11 -11.06
C VAL A 171 -8.33 -1.40 -10.91
N ALA A 172 -7.29 -1.82 -11.63
CA ALA A 172 -5.99 -1.16 -11.62
C ALA A 172 -6.10 0.33 -11.99
N LEU A 173 -6.88 0.66 -13.02
CA LEU A 173 -7.11 2.06 -13.44
C LEU A 173 -7.86 2.89 -12.38
N THR A 174 -8.58 2.27 -11.45
CA THR A 174 -9.22 3.03 -10.35
C THR A 174 -8.20 3.66 -9.40
N VAL A 175 -6.94 3.21 -9.39
CA VAL A 175 -5.84 3.83 -8.64
C VAL A 175 -5.65 5.29 -9.04
N LEU A 176 -5.87 5.66 -10.30
CA LEU A 176 -5.72 7.04 -10.78
C LEU A 176 -6.68 8.04 -10.13
N ARG A 177 -7.71 7.55 -9.41
CA ARG A 177 -8.63 8.41 -8.64
C ARG A 177 -8.16 8.64 -7.20
N ILE A 178 -7.13 7.92 -6.74
CA ILE A 178 -6.57 8.09 -5.41
C ILE A 178 -5.53 9.21 -5.49
N PRO A 179 -5.73 10.33 -4.78
CA PRO A 179 -4.86 11.50 -4.84
C PRO A 179 -3.43 11.20 -4.38
#